data_AF-A0A6V7L344-F1
#
_entry.id   AF-A0A6V7L344-F1
#
_cell.length_a   1.000
_cell.length_b   1.000
_cell.length_c   1.000
_cell.angle_alpha   90.00
_cell.angle_beta   90.00
_cell.angle_gamma   90.00
#
_symmetry.space_group_name_H-M   'P 1'
#
loop_
_entity.id
_entity.type
_entity.pdbx_description
1 polymer ?
#
loop_
_entity_poly.entity_id
_entity_poly.type
_entity_poly.pdbx_seq_one_letter_code
_entity_poly.pdbx_strand_id
1 'polypeptide(L)' 'MEPILFSFRVKFYPPDPLRLKEDIARYQIYQQLKRDLLHGRLYCSPGEAALLAACILH' A
#
# COMPACT_ATOMS: atom_id res chain seq x y z
N MET A 1 -7.20 0.79 32.03
CA MET A 1 -6.61 1.64 30.98
C MET A 1 -6.99 1.01 29.65
N GLU A 2 -7.60 1.75 28.74
CA GLU A 2 -7.84 1.25 27.38
C GLU A 2 -6.49 1.13 26.63
N PRO A 3 -6.31 0.10 25.79
CA PRO A 3 -5.07 -0.10 25.07
C PRO A 3 -4.87 0.96 23.97
N ILE A 4 -3.66 1.52 23.89
CA ILE A 4 -3.29 2.44 22.80
C ILE A 4 -3.03 1.61 21.54
N LEU A 5 -3.81 1.88 20.47
CA LEU A 5 -3.64 1.20 19.19
C LEU A 5 -2.63 1.93 18.30
N PHE A 6 -1.53 1.25 17.97
CA PHE A 6 -0.57 1.72 16.97
C PHE A 6 -0.79 1.03 15.63
N SER A 7 -0.52 1.76 14.56
CA SER A 7 -0.71 1.29 13.20
C SER A 7 0.49 1.70 12.36
N PHE A 8 1.24 0.70 11.86
CA PHE A 8 2.32 0.96 10.93
C PHE A 8 1.77 1.53 9.62
N ARG A 9 2.39 2.60 9.10
CA ARG A 9 2.00 3.28 7.85
C ARG A 9 3.24 3.78 7.13
N VAL A 10 3.19 3.71 5.80
CA VAL A 10 4.18 4.40 4.95
C VAL A 10 3.77 5.87 4.87
N LYS A 11 4.70 6.75 5.25
CA LYS A 11 4.51 8.20 5.22
C LYS A 11 5.15 8.86 3.99
N PHE A 12 6.25 8.29 3.51
CA PHE A 12 7.01 8.79 2.38
C PHE A 12 7.21 7.66 1.38
N TYR A 13 6.78 7.89 0.15
CA TYR A 13 6.94 6.96 -0.94
C TYR A 13 8.23 7.31 -1.70
N PRO A 14 9.08 6.32 -2.04
CA PRO A 14 10.19 6.56 -2.94
C PRO A 14 9.64 6.90 -4.33
N PRO A 15 10.40 7.68 -5.14
CA PRO A 15 10.02 7.95 -6.53
C PRO A 15 9.97 6.68 -7.39
N ASP A 16 10.72 5.65 -7.01
CA ASP A 16 10.66 4.31 -7.61
C ASP A 16 10.70 3.24 -6.48
N PRO A 17 9.59 2.50 -6.27
CA PRO A 17 9.51 1.44 -5.26
C PRO A 17 10.51 0.29 -5.47
N LEU A 18 10.97 0.05 -6.70
CA LEU A 18 11.88 -1.05 -7.03
C LEU A 18 13.31 -0.77 -6.56
N ARG A 19 13.64 0.50 -6.27
CA ARG A 19 14.97 0.91 -5.78
C ARG A 19 15.20 0.62 -4.30
N LEU A 20 14.17 0.22 -3.56
CA LEU A 20 14.34 -0.25 -2.19
C LEU A 20 15.15 -1.55 -2.20
N LYS A 21 16.22 -1.60 -1.41
CA LYS A 21 17.10 -2.78 -1.33
C LYS A 21 16.44 -3.90 -0.54
N GLU A 22 15.72 -3.52 0.51
CA GLU A 22 15.14 -4.44 1.48
C GLU A 22 13.77 -4.94 1.00
N ASP A 23 13.63 -6.25 0.83
CA ASP A 23 12.36 -6.90 0.47
C ASP A 23 11.22 -6.55 1.43
N ILE A 24 11.53 -6.46 2.72
CA ILE A 24 10.54 -6.09 3.73
C ILE A 24 9.99 -4.67 3.50
N ALA A 25 10.83 -3.72 3.10
CA ALA A 25 10.39 -2.35 2.84
C ALA A 25 9.48 -2.28 1.60
N ARG A 26 9.82 -3.02 0.55
CA ARG A 26 8.96 -3.16 -0.66
C ARG A 26 7.60 -3.77 -0.30
N TYR A 27 7.61 -4.83 0.50
CA TYR A 27 6.38 -5.48 0.95
C TYR A 27 5.50 -4.55 1.78
N GLN A 28 6.09 -3.73 2.65
CA GLN A 28 5.33 -2.73 3.42
C GLN A 28 4.69 -1.65 2.54
N ILE A 29 5.35 -1.23 1.45
CA ILE A 29 4.73 -0.35 0.44
C ILE A 29 3.55 -1.05 -0.23
N TYR A 30 3.71 -2.31 -0.63
CA TYR A 30 2.60 -3.09 -1.21
C TYR A 30 1.40 -3.18 -0.25
N GLN A 31 1.63 -3.48 1.04
CA GLN A 31 0.55 -3.54 2.03
C GLN A 31 -0.16 -2.19 2.21
N GLN A 32 0.60 -1.10 2.21
CA GLN A 32 0.05 0.23 2.27
C GLN A 32 -0.83 0.55 1.03
N LEU A 33 -0.35 0.25 -0.18
CA LEU A 33 -1.11 0.47 -1.43
C LEU A 33 -2.40 -0.34 -1.46
N LYS A 34 -2.36 -1.61 -1.04
CA LYS A 34 -3.55 -2.47 -0.90
C LYS A 34 -4.58 -1.85 0.04
N ARG A 35 -4.12 -1.35 1.20
CA ARG A 35 -4.99 -0.69 2.18
C ARG A 35 -5.58 0.61 1.65
N ASP A 36 -4.81 1.39 0.90
CA ASP A 36 -5.25 2.66 0.34
C ASP A 36 -6.22 2.46 -0.83
N LEU A 37 -6.03 1.41 -1.64
CA LEU A 37 -7.01 1.00 -2.65
C LEU A 37 -8.34 0.57 -2.00
N LEU A 38 -8.29 -0.31 -0.99
CA LEU A 38 -9.49 -0.81 -0.32
C LEU A 38 -10.32 0.30 0.33
N HIS A 39 -9.67 1.32 0.90
CA HIS A 39 -10.36 2.44 1.56
C HIS A 39 -10.59 3.65 0.64
N GLY A 40 -10.37 3.53 -0.67
CA GLY A 40 -10.59 4.61 -1.63
C GLY A 40 -9.67 5.83 -1.45
N ARG A 41 -8.51 5.64 -0.83
CA ARG A 41 -7.50 6.69 -0.63
C ARG A 41 -6.52 6.82 -1.81
N LEU A 42 -6.49 5.81 -2.68
CA LEU A 42 -5.73 5.83 -3.91
C LEU A 42 -6.60 6.39 -5.04
N TYR A 43 -6.29 7.61 -5.49
CA TYR A 43 -6.98 8.21 -6.64
C TYR A 43 -6.65 7.44 -7.91
N CYS A 44 -7.64 6.78 -8.47
CA CYS A 44 -7.54 6.04 -9.72
C CYS A 44 -8.94 5.87 -10.33
N SER A 45 -8.99 5.59 -11.62
CA SER A 45 -10.22 5.20 -12.32
C SER A 45 -10.66 3.79 -11.90
N PRO A 46 -11.93 3.41 -12.11
CA PRO A 46 -12.40 2.05 -11.83
C PRO A 46 -11.62 0.96 -12.57
N GLY A 47 -11.16 1.24 -13.80
CA GLY A 47 -10.35 0.30 -14.58
C GLY A 47 -8.96 0.07 -13.98
N GLU A 48 -8.30 1.15 -13.55
CA GLU A 48 -7.02 1.07 -12.84
C GLU A 48 -7.17 0.37 -11.49
N ALA A 49 -8.24 0.67 -10.75
CA ALA A 49 -8.55 -0.02 -9.49
C ALA A 49 -8.73 -1.54 -9.70
N ALA A 50 -9.44 -1.95 -10.76
CA ALA A 50 -9.62 -3.35 -11.10
C ALA A 50 -8.30 -4.04 -11.47
N LEU A 51 -7.43 -3.37 -12.22
CA LEU A 51 -6.09 -3.87 -12.56
C LEU A 51 -5.23 -4.06 -11.30
N LEU A 52 -5.18 -3.06 -10.42
CA LEU A 52 -4.44 -3.14 -9.16
C LEU A 52 -5.00 -4.24 -8.25
N ALA A 53 -6.33 -4.39 -8.19
CA ALA A 53 -6.97 -5.46 -7.44
C ALA A 53 -6.58 -6.84 -7.99
N ALA A 54 -6.52 -7.01 -9.31
CA ALA A 54 -6.02 -8.24 -9.93
C ALA A 54 -4.58 -8.52 -9.49
N CYS A 55 -3.67 -7.53 -9.57
CA CYS A 55 -2.29 -7.69 -9.10
C CYS A 55 -2.17 -8.02 -7.59
N ILE A 56 -3.15 -7.63 -6.77
CA ILE A 56 -3.18 -7.94 -5.34
C ILE A 56 -3.71 -9.34 -5.05
N LEU A 57 -4.59 -9.87 -5.90
CA LEU A 57 -5.20 -11.20 -5.76
C LEU A 57 -4.36 -12.33 -6.38
N HIS A 58 -3.51 -12.00 -7.34
CA HIS A 58 -2.50 -12.89 -7.91
C HIS A 58 -1.35 -13.14 -6.90
#